data_AF-A0A1M4M8G3-F1
#
_entry.id   AF-A0A1M4M8G3-F1
#
_cell.length_a   1.000
_cell.length_b   1.000
_cell.length_c   1.000
_cell.angle_alpha   90.00
_cell.angle_beta   90.00
_cell.angle_gamma   90.00
#
_symmetry.space_group_name_H-M   'P 1'
#
loop_
_entity.id
_entity.type
_entity.pdbx_description
1 polymer ?
#
loop_
_entity_poly.entity_id
_entity_poly.type
_entity_poly.pdbx_seq_one_letter_code
_entity_poly.pdbx_strand_id
1 'polypeptide(L)'
;MKGLFKNEIKMFYSKKNILILIISCVITVLIFQVNYERQYERYSQQRLQKLYEEVNNAKVWSARYTRRLERLIDELPGHPSTPEAELMDQTWKSHLKNLTTLSLLWKDPEENKEKIIKVEQRIDESLIEVNEMNIETGITRLYRDVEREWNKRRMLSEKYNEVGIEAEINPLKPTAMYLLIDSLNGSSYMSLLAIVLIILFNFDIWSKDFDNETVRLIFTLPYSKTKIFNIRFITRFVLSLFSVLIPIIILCIIGFCKYGSGIDSFATINSQALYAFGSFENANEFLQAYDIVISIGKLALYSSLIFILFMFLTFSLATFVSYASKNQQISILISMVGIVMLSVSLLTPTEPKKSAINLLQFIDINKLLSGALSFSWIWALSIFILSNFILYSVNLLWVNYKE
;
A
#
# COMPACT_ATOMS: atom_id res chain seq x y z
N MET A 1 -2.45 9.77 40.33
CA MET A 1 -2.52 9.14 39.00
C MET A 1 -3.62 9.73 38.11
N LYS A 2 -4.91 9.69 38.49
CA LYS A 2 -6.01 10.26 37.67
C LYS A 2 -5.77 11.74 37.28
N GLY A 3 -5.22 12.55 38.18
CA GLY A 3 -4.89 13.96 37.89
C GLY A 3 -3.81 14.17 36.83
N LEU A 4 -2.79 13.32 36.77
CA LEU A 4 -1.72 13.40 35.74
C LEU A 4 -2.27 13.08 34.35
N PHE A 5 -3.04 11.99 34.22
CA PHE A 5 -3.71 11.65 32.96
C PHE A 5 -4.64 12.77 32.49
N LYS A 6 -5.47 13.32 33.39
CA LYS A 6 -6.38 14.43 33.06
C LYS A 6 -5.63 15.67 32.59
N ASN A 7 -4.52 16.00 33.23
CA ASN A 7 -3.69 17.14 32.84
C ASN A 7 -3.05 16.93 31.46
N GLU A 8 -2.52 15.73 31.19
CA GLU A 8 -1.94 15.42 29.87
C GLU A 8 -2.98 15.46 28.74
N ILE A 9 -4.19 14.96 28.98
CA ILE A 9 -5.31 15.07 28.02
C ILE A 9 -5.63 16.55 27.75
N LYS A 10 -5.73 17.37 28.81
CA LYS A 10 -6.01 18.81 28.67
C LYS A 10 -4.90 19.53 27.90
N MET A 11 -3.64 19.19 28.15
CA MET A 11 -2.51 19.75 27.43
C MET A 11 -2.44 19.27 25.98
N PHE A 12 -2.89 18.05 25.68
CA PHE A 12 -2.96 17.55 24.31
C PHE A 12 -3.99 18.33 23.48
N TYR A 13 -5.18 18.59 24.01
CA TYR A 13 -6.19 19.43 23.34
C TYR A 13 -5.91 20.93 23.48
N SER A 14 -4.66 21.32 23.27
CA SER A 14 -4.29 22.72 23.12
C SER A 14 -4.89 23.32 21.84
N LYS A 15 -5.02 24.66 21.79
CA LYS A 15 -5.49 25.39 20.59
C LYS A 15 -4.70 25.00 19.34
N LYS A 16 -3.39 24.80 19.48
CA LYS A 16 -2.48 24.33 18.41
C LYS A 16 -2.96 22.98 17.85
N ASN A 17 -3.12 21.97 18.70
CA ASN A 17 -3.45 20.61 18.24
C ASN A 17 -4.88 20.53 17.67
N ILE A 18 -5.83 21.28 18.24
CA ILE A 18 -7.17 21.39 17.67
C ILE A 18 -7.12 22.02 16.28
N LEU A 19 -6.36 23.11 16.10
CA LEU A 19 -6.20 23.76 14.80
C LEU A 19 -5.55 22.81 13.77
N ILE A 20 -4.49 22.09 14.16
CA ILE A 20 -3.83 21.10 13.29
C ILE A 20 -4.82 20.00 12.87
N LEU A 21 -5.66 19.52 13.78
CA LEU A 21 -6.67 18.51 13.49
C LEU A 21 -7.76 19.02 12.53
N ILE A 22 -8.21 20.27 12.70
CA ILE A 22 -9.20 20.87 11.78
C ILE A 22 -8.59 21.00 10.37
N ILE A 23 -7.37 21.53 10.29
CA ILE A 23 -6.65 21.68 9.01
C ILE A 23 -6.46 20.32 8.35
N SER A 24 -6.13 19.27 9.10
CA SER A 24 -5.93 17.94 8.53
C SER A 24 -7.21 17.35 7.96
N CYS A 25 -8.36 17.55 8.63
CA CYS A 25 -9.65 17.12 8.10
C CYS A 25 -9.98 17.83 6.77
N VAL A 26 -9.68 19.13 6.66
CA VAL A 26 -9.86 19.87 5.39
C VAL A 26 -8.92 19.34 4.31
N ILE A 27 -7.65 19.10 4.63
CA ILE A 27 -6.68 18.52 3.70
C ILE A 27 -7.15 17.13 3.22
N THR A 28 -7.71 16.30 4.09
CA THR A 28 -8.25 14.98 3.71
C THR A 28 -9.36 15.10 2.66
N VAL A 29 -10.27 16.06 2.80
CA VAL A 29 -11.31 16.29 1.79
C VAL A 29 -10.70 16.73 0.46
N LEU A 30 -9.67 17.58 0.49
CA LEU A 30 -8.93 17.99 -0.71
C LEU A 30 -8.19 16.80 -1.36
N ILE A 31 -7.54 15.94 -0.57
CA ILE A 31 -6.90 14.72 -1.07
C ILE A 31 -7.94 13.83 -1.75
N PHE A 32 -9.13 13.68 -1.16
CA PHE A 32 -10.21 12.93 -1.79
C PHE A 32 -10.57 13.45 -3.18
N GLN A 33 -10.87 14.75 -3.28
CA GLN A 33 -11.30 15.36 -4.54
C GLN A 33 -10.20 15.43 -5.60
N VAL A 34 -8.99 15.83 -5.20
CA VAL A 34 -7.89 16.10 -6.14
C VAL A 34 -7.15 14.83 -6.54
N ASN A 35 -7.08 13.84 -5.65
CA ASN A 35 -6.34 12.60 -5.90
C ASN A 35 -7.28 11.46 -6.28
N TYR A 36 -8.10 10.98 -5.34
CA TYR A 36 -8.85 9.74 -5.53
C TYR A 36 -9.96 9.87 -6.59
N GLU A 37 -10.77 10.93 -6.51
CA GLU A 37 -11.88 11.15 -7.46
C GLU A 37 -11.35 11.37 -8.89
N ARG A 38 -10.31 12.20 -9.05
CA ARG A 38 -9.68 12.41 -10.37
C ARG A 38 -9.01 11.18 -10.94
N GLN A 39 -8.36 10.36 -10.12
CA GLN A 39 -7.75 9.10 -10.59
C GLN A 39 -8.84 8.12 -11.06
N TYR A 40 -9.93 8.01 -10.30
CA TYR A 40 -11.08 7.19 -10.66
C TYR A 40 -11.73 7.64 -11.98
N GLU A 41 -11.99 8.95 -12.15
CA GLU A 41 -12.57 9.52 -13.37
C GLU A 41 -11.70 9.32 -14.61
N ARG A 42 -10.37 9.46 -14.47
CA ARG A 42 -9.42 9.32 -15.59
C ARG A 42 -9.12 7.88 -15.97
N TYR A 43 -9.47 6.91 -15.12
CA TYR A 43 -9.10 5.52 -15.31
C TYR A 43 -9.63 4.94 -16.62
N SER A 44 -10.90 5.22 -16.97
CA SER A 44 -11.52 4.71 -18.21
C SER A 44 -10.75 5.15 -19.45
N GLN A 45 -10.38 6.43 -19.52
CA GLN A 45 -9.60 6.99 -20.62
C GLN A 45 -8.20 6.37 -20.70
N GLN A 46 -7.53 6.22 -19.55
CA GLN A 46 -6.21 5.58 -19.47
C GLN A 46 -6.26 4.11 -19.89
N ARG A 47 -7.30 3.37 -19.47
CA ARG A 47 -7.50 1.97 -19.85
C ARG A 47 -7.76 1.84 -21.35
N LEU A 48 -8.56 2.74 -21.92
CA LEU A 48 -8.83 2.77 -23.36
C LEU A 48 -7.54 3.03 -24.17
N GLN A 49 -6.68 3.96 -23.72
CA GLN A 49 -5.38 4.20 -24.35
C GLN A 49 -4.50 2.93 -24.32
N LYS A 50 -4.38 2.28 -23.15
CA LYS A 50 -3.64 1.01 -23.03
C LYS A 50 -4.20 -0.09 -23.92
N LEU A 51 -5.53 -0.21 -24.02
CA LEU A 51 -6.17 -1.18 -24.90
C LEU A 51 -5.84 -0.94 -26.38
N TYR A 52 -5.72 0.30 -26.83
CA TYR A 52 -5.27 0.58 -28.21
C TYR A 52 -3.84 0.11 -28.46
N GLU A 53 -2.94 0.29 -27.49
CA GLU A 53 -1.57 -0.23 -27.56
C GLU A 53 -1.56 -1.76 -27.58
N GLU A 54 -2.33 -2.41 -26.70
CA GLU A 54 -2.50 -3.87 -26.65
C GLU A 54 -3.05 -4.42 -28.00
N VAL A 55 -4.07 -3.78 -28.58
CA VAL A 55 -4.64 -4.16 -29.88
C VAL A 55 -3.62 -4.04 -31.01
N ASN A 56 -2.86 -2.95 -31.06
CA ASN A 56 -1.86 -2.75 -32.10
C ASN A 56 -0.73 -3.78 -32.00
N ASN A 57 -0.29 -4.09 -30.78
CA ASN A 57 0.67 -5.16 -30.54
C ASN A 57 0.12 -6.54 -30.97
N ALA A 58 -1.13 -6.85 -30.59
CA ALA A 58 -1.77 -8.11 -30.95
C ALA A 58 -1.95 -8.28 -32.47
N LYS A 59 -2.20 -7.20 -33.23
CA LYS A 59 -2.23 -7.25 -34.70
C LYS A 59 -0.91 -7.71 -35.30
N VAL A 60 0.20 -7.17 -34.80
CA VAL A 60 1.55 -7.50 -35.29
C VAL A 60 1.87 -8.97 -34.99
N TRP A 61 1.64 -9.40 -33.75
CA TRP A 61 1.97 -10.78 -33.34
C TRP A 61 1.04 -11.81 -33.95
N SER A 62 -0.26 -11.53 -34.05
CA SER A 62 -1.20 -12.41 -34.75
C SER A 62 -0.75 -12.66 -36.20
N ALA A 63 -0.44 -11.61 -36.97
CA ALA A 63 0.04 -11.78 -38.33
C ALA A 63 1.37 -12.56 -38.41
N ARG A 64 2.27 -12.37 -37.42
CA ARG A 64 3.57 -13.05 -37.39
C ARG A 64 3.42 -14.55 -37.11
N TYR A 65 2.57 -14.93 -36.16
CA TYR A 65 2.33 -16.35 -35.84
C TYR A 65 1.53 -17.05 -36.95
N THR A 66 0.58 -16.37 -37.61
CA THR A 66 -0.09 -16.91 -38.81
C THR A 66 0.93 -17.25 -39.90
N ARG A 67 1.83 -16.32 -40.25
CA ARG A 67 2.88 -16.59 -41.24
C ARG A 67 3.91 -17.64 -40.80
N ARG A 68 4.11 -17.82 -39.50
CA ARG A 68 4.98 -18.90 -38.98
C ARG A 68 4.30 -20.24 -39.20
N LEU A 69 3.02 -20.34 -38.88
CA LEU A 69 2.24 -21.56 -39.08
C LEU A 69 2.14 -21.94 -40.57
N GLU A 70 1.82 -20.98 -41.45
CA GLU A 70 1.77 -21.19 -42.90
C GLU A 70 3.09 -21.76 -43.43
N ARG A 71 4.24 -21.16 -43.07
CA ARG A 71 5.56 -21.68 -43.45
C ARG A 71 5.84 -23.08 -42.91
N LEU A 72 5.44 -23.39 -41.68
CA LEU A 72 5.64 -24.74 -41.14
C LEU A 72 4.78 -25.77 -41.88
N ILE A 73 3.57 -25.41 -42.29
CA ILE A 73 2.69 -26.31 -43.05
C ILE A 73 3.21 -26.49 -44.48
N ASP A 74 3.58 -25.40 -45.16
CA ASP A 74 3.93 -25.40 -46.58
C ASP A 74 5.37 -25.86 -46.86
N GLU A 75 6.32 -25.44 -46.03
CA GLU A 75 7.76 -25.67 -46.25
C GLU A 75 8.31 -26.86 -45.45
N LEU A 76 7.70 -27.19 -44.30
CA LEU A 76 8.21 -28.21 -43.36
C LEU A 76 7.08 -29.12 -42.79
N PRO A 77 6.35 -29.85 -43.65
CA PRO A 77 5.19 -30.63 -43.23
C PRO A 77 5.55 -31.66 -42.15
N GLY A 78 4.80 -31.66 -41.04
CA GLY A 78 5.02 -32.56 -39.90
C GLY A 78 6.11 -32.12 -38.92
N HIS A 79 6.61 -30.88 -39.01
CA HIS A 79 7.59 -30.36 -38.06
C HIS A 79 7.08 -30.45 -36.61
N PRO A 80 7.92 -30.85 -35.63
CA PRO A 80 7.51 -31.01 -34.22
C PRO A 80 6.99 -29.72 -33.55
N SER A 81 7.34 -28.55 -34.09
CA SER A 81 6.83 -27.24 -33.62
C SER A 81 5.47 -26.83 -34.21
N THR A 82 4.88 -27.63 -35.10
CA THR A 82 3.57 -27.29 -35.71
C THR A 82 2.46 -27.16 -34.66
N PRO A 83 2.31 -28.07 -33.66
CA PRO A 83 1.30 -27.91 -32.62
C PRO A 83 1.45 -26.62 -31.79
N GLU A 84 2.68 -26.24 -31.42
CA GLU A 84 2.97 -24.96 -30.74
C GLU A 84 2.55 -23.77 -31.61
N ALA A 85 2.89 -23.80 -32.90
CA ALA A 85 2.57 -22.72 -33.83
C ALA A 85 1.06 -22.60 -34.09
N GLU A 86 0.33 -23.72 -34.15
CA GLU A 86 -1.14 -23.76 -34.25
C GLU A 86 -1.79 -23.12 -33.02
N LEU A 87 -1.38 -23.54 -31.82
CA LEU A 87 -1.89 -22.99 -30.57
C LEU A 87 -1.64 -21.48 -30.49
N MET A 88 -0.42 -21.03 -30.82
CA MET A 88 -0.07 -19.61 -30.77
C MET A 88 -0.83 -18.78 -31.81
N ASP A 89 -1.02 -19.28 -33.03
CA ASP A 89 -1.83 -18.60 -34.05
C ASP A 89 -3.29 -18.43 -33.58
N GLN A 90 -3.89 -19.51 -33.07
CA GLN A 90 -5.25 -19.49 -32.53
C GLN A 90 -5.37 -18.53 -31.35
N THR A 91 -4.43 -18.59 -30.40
CA THR A 91 -4.39 -17.73 -29.22
C THR A 91 -4.31 -16.27 -29.62
N TRP A 92 -3.38 -15.87 -30.49
CA TRP A 92 -3.23 -14.48 -30.90
C TRP A 92 -4.42 -13.95 -31.70
N LYS A 93 -5.05 -14.77 -32.55
CA LYS A 93 -6.28 -14.39 -33.26
C LYS A 93 -7.44 -14.17 -32.28
N SER A 94 -7.62 -15.06 -31.32
CA SER A 94 -8.61 -14.93 -30.25
C SER A 94 -8.34 -13.68 -29.40
N HIS A 95 -7.09 -13.48 -28.99
CA HIS A 95 -6.64 -12.35 -28.19
C HIS A 95 -6.91 -11.02 -28.90
N LEU A 96 -6.55 -10.89 -30.18
CA LEU A 96 -6.83 -9.70 -30.98
C LEU A 96 -8.33 -9.41 -31.08
N LYS A 97 -9.16 -10.44 -31.32
CA LYS A 97 -10.62 -10.30 -31.38
C LYS A 97 -11.19 -9.81 -30.04
N ASN A 98 -10.75 -10.40 -28.93
CA ASN A 98 -11.22 -10.04 -27.60
C ASN A 98 -10.76 -8.64 -27.18
N LEU A 99 -9.51 -8.26 -27.43
CA LEU A 99 -9.01 -6.90 -27.17
C LEU A 99 -9.72 -5.83 -28.00
N THR A 100 -10.01 -6.13 -29.27
CA THR A 100 -10.80 -5.25 -30.13
C THR A 100 -12.22 -5.09 -29.60
N THR A 101 -12.80 -6.17 -29.06
CA THR A 101 -14.12 -6.11 -28.42
C THR A 101 -14.06 -5.29 -27.14
N LEU A 102 -13.05 -5.48 -26.29
CA LEU A 102 -12.86 -4.69 -25.08
C LEU A 102 -12.74 -3.20 -25.38
N SER A 103 -11.98 -2.80 -26.39
CA SER A 103 -11.82 -1.37 -26.73
C SER A 103 -13.14 -0.71 -27.15
N LEU A 104 -14.09 -1.47 -27.71
CA LEU A 104 -15.44 -0.99 -27.99
C LEU A 104 -16.28 -0.90 -26.72
N LEU A 105 -16.25 -1.92 -25.86
CA LEU A 105 -17.02 -1.97 -24.61
C LEU A 105 -16.58 -0.88 -23.61
N TRP A 106 -15.29 -0.58 -23.55
CA TRP A 106 -14.72 0.43 -22.66
C TRP A 106 -15.07 1.88 -23.01
N LYS A 107 -15.78 2.13 -24.13
CA LYS A 107 -16.36 3.45 -24.42
C LYS A 107 -17.45 3.81 -23.41
N ASP A 108 -18.25 2.82 -23.01
CA ASP A 108 -19.34 2.94 -22.03
C ASP A 108 -19.21 1.83 -20.98
N PRO A 109 -18.25 1.95 -20.04
CA PRO A 109 -17.84 0.84 -19.17
C PRO A 109 -18.90 0.42 -18.14
N GLU A 110 -19.69 1.38 -17.62
CA GLU A 110 -20.73 1.07 -16.63
C GLU A 110 -21.88 0.26 -17.24
N GLU A 111 -22.30 0.58 -18.46
CA GLU A 111 -23.35 -0.18 -19.16
C GLU A 111 -22.85 -1.56 -19.61
N ASN A 112 -21.56 -1.66 -19.96
CA ASN A 112 -20.96 -2.89 -20.47
C ASN A 112 -20.21 -3.70 -19.42
N LYS A 113 -20.36 -3.39 -18.11
CA LYS A 113 -19.58 -3.98 -17.01
C LYS A 113 -19.49 -5.51 -17.08
N GLU A 114 -20.63 -6.19 -17.13
CA GLU A 114 -20.69 -7.66 -17.16
C GLU A 114 -19.99 -8.24 -18.40
N LYS A 115 -20.17 -7.60 -19.56
CA LYS A 115 -19.52 -8.02 -20.82
C LYS A 115 -18.02 -7.81 -20.76
N ILE A 116 -17.55 -6.70 -20.17
CA ILE A 116 -16.12 -6.42 -20.00
C ILE A 116 -15.48 -7.50 -19.14
N ILE A 117 -16.09 -7.83 -17.99
CA ILE A 117 -15.60 -8.89 -17.09
C ILE A 117 -15.49 -10.22 -17.84
N LYS A 118 -16.55 -10.64 -18.53
CA LYS A 118 -16.56 -11.90 -19.29
C LYS A 118 -15.50 -11.96 -20.40
N VAL A 119 -15.22 -10.84 -21.06
CA VAL A 119 -14.19 -10.79 -22.12
C VAL A 119 -12.78 -10.76 -21.52
N GLU A 120 -12.54 -10.05 -20.41
CA GLU A 120 -11.26 -10.12 -19.66
C GLU A 120 -11.01 -11.56 -19.18
N GLN A 121 -12.01 -12.23 -18.61
CA GLN A 121 -11.94 -13.64 -18.20
C GLN A 121 -11.57 -14.56 -19.35
N ARG A 122 -12.25 -14.43 -20.50
CA ARG A 122 -11.94 -15.23 -21.68
C ARG A 122 -10.52 -15.01 -22.21
N ILE A 123 -10.01 -13.78 -22.12
CA ILE A 123 -8.62 -13.48 -22.46
C ILE A 123 -7.70 -14.26 -21.53
N ASP A 124 -7.89 -14.14 -20.21
CA ASP A 124 -7.01 -14.79 -19.24
C ASP A 124 -7.11 -16.33 -19.34
N GLU A 125 -8.30 -16.91 -19.58
CA GLU A 125 -8.53 -18.34 -19.80
C GLU A 125 -7.81 -18.87 -21.05
N SER A 126 -7.80 -18.11 -22.14
CA SER A 126 -7.13 -18.52 -23.39
C SER A 126 -5.62 -18.68 -23.27
N LEU A 127 -5.02 -18.18 -22.19
CA LEU A 127 -3.58 -18.28 -21.95
C LEU A 127 -3.20 -19.49 -21.08
N ILE A 128 -4.16 -20.24 -20.54
CA ILE A 128 -3.90 -21.40 -19.68
C ILE A 128 -3.10 -22.46 -20.45
N GLU A 129 -3.57 -22.85 -21.64
CA GLU A 129 -2.91 -23.88 -22.46
C GLU A 129 -1.50 -23.45 -22.90
N VAL A 130 -1.31 -22.16 -23.23
CA VAL A 130 0.00 -21.59 -23.57
C VAL A 130 0.97 -21.72 -22.39
N ASN A 131 0.47 -21.47 -21.17
CA ASN A 131 1.24 -21.57 -19.95
C ASN A 131 1.58 -23.03 -19.59
N GLU A 132 0.62 -23.94 -19.70
CA GLU A 132 0.81 -25.37 -19.41
C GLU A 132 1.83 -26.01 -20.36
N MET A 133 1.90 -25.56 -21.61
CA MET A 133 2.91 -25.99 -22.57
C MET A 133 4.29 -25.32 -22.36
N ASN A 134 4.44 -24.44 -21.38
CA ASN A 134 5.66 -23.66 -21.11
C ASN A 134 6.20 -22.94 -22.36
N ILE A 135 5.32 -22.37 -23.18
CA ILE A 135 5.71 -21.66 -24.40
C ILE A 135 6.34 -20.32 -24.03
N GLU A 136 7.60 -20.11 -24.45
CA GLU A 136 8.29 -18.85 -24.19
C GLU A 136 7.70 -17.71 -25.03
N THR A 137 6.99 -16.81 -24.37
CA THR A 137 6.33 -15.65 -25.01
C THR A 137 7.25 -14.44 -25.18
N GLY A 138 8.43 -14.42 -24.55
CA GLY A 138 9.46 -13.39 -24.71
C GLY A 138 8.94 -11.95 -24.70
N ILE A 139 9.33 -11.17 -25.71
CA ILE A 139 8.98 -9.73 -25.85
C ILE A 139 7.54 -9.47 -26.34
N THR A 140 6.73 -10.51 -26.51
CA THR A 140 5.42 -10.38 -27.17
C THR A 140 4.38 -9.67 -26.33
N ARG A 141 4.58 -9.61 -25.00
CA ARG A 141 3.62 -9.03 -24.04
C ARG A 141 2.25 -9.72 -24.07
N LEU A 142 2.20 -11.01 -24.38
CA LEU A 142 0.94 -11.79 -24.39
C LEU A 142 0.22 -11.75 -23.03
N TYR A 143 0.98 -11.83 -21.93
CA TYR A 143 0.47 -11.69 -20.57
C TYR A 143 0.27 -10.22 -20.11
N ARG A 144 0.35 -9.25 -21.04
CA ARG A 144 0.46 -7.79 -20.85
C ARG A 144 1.84 -7.37 -20.33
N ASP A 145 2.07 -7.49 -19.04
CA ASP A 145 3.31 -7.05 -18.39
C ASP A 145 4.17 -8.25 -17.99
N VAL A 146 3.64 -9.11 -17.11
CA VAL A 146 4.35 -10.31 -16.60
C VAL A 146 3.35 -11.45 -16.38
N GLU A 147 3.79 -12.69 -16.60
CA GLU A 147 3.00 -13.92 -16.37
C GLU A 147 2.37 -13.97 -14.96
N ARG A 148 3.14 -13.63 -13.93
CA ARG A 148 2.64 -13.56 -12.54
C ARG A 148 1.43 -12.64 -12.39
N GLU A 149 1.39 -11.52 -13.10
CA GLU A 149 0.24 -10.60 -13.04
C GLU A 149 -0.99 -11.17 -13.73
N TRP A 150 -0.82 -11.90 -14.84
CA TRP A 150 -1.89 -12.69 -15.43
C TRP A 150 -2.44 -13.71 -14.44
N ASN A 151 -1.57 -14.48 -13.79
CA ASN A 151 -2.01 -15.49 -12.83
C ASN A 151 -2.80 -14.86 -11.66
N LYS A 152 -2.38 -13.68 -11.17
CA LYS A 152 -3.12 -12.92 -10.14
C LYS A 152 -4.52 -12.51 -10.61
N ARG A 153 -4.66 -12.01 -11.84
CA ARG A 153 -5.97 -11.64 -12.40
C ARG A 153 -6.89 -12.86 -12.52
N ARG A 154 -6.36 -13.98 -13.02
CA ARG A 154 -7.08 -15.25 -13.13
C ARG A 154 -7.58 -15.73 -11.77
N MET A 155 -6.70 -15.83 -10.77
CA MET A 155 -7.09 -16.27 -9.42
C MET A 155 -8.13 -15.35 -8.78
N LEU A 156 -8.04 -14.03 -8.98
CA LEU A 156 -9.07 -13.10 -8.50
C LEU A 156 -10.41 -13.36 -9.16
N SER A 157 -10.42 -13.51 -10.48
CA SER A 157 -11.62 -13.81 -11.25
C SER A 157 -12.28 -15.12 -10.80
N GLU A 158 -11.49 -16.20 -10.66
CA GLU A 158 -11.96 -17.48 -10.14
C GLU A 158 -12.61 -17.29 -8.77
N LYS A 159 -11.98 -16.50 -7.89
CA LYS A 159 -12.54 -16.24 -6.56
C LYS A 159 -13.86 -15.49 -6.58
N TYR A 160 -13.99 -14.48 -7.44
CA TYR A 160 -15.25 -13.75 -7.61
C TYR A 160 -16.36 -14.67 -8.15
N ASN A 161 -16.04 -15.53 -9.12
CA ASN A 161 -16.97 -16.50 -9.68
C ASN A 161 -17.41 -17.55 -8.64
N GLU A 162 -16.48 -18.07 -7.83
CA GLU A 162 -16.78 -19.04 -6.76
C GLU A 162 -17.79 -18.50 -5.74
N VAL A 163 -17.67 -17.22 -5.37
CA VAL A 163 -18.53 -16.60 -4.35
C VAL A 163 -19.79 -15.99 -4.98
N GLY A 164 -19.87 -15.92 -6.31
CA GLY A 164 -21.01 -15.36 -7.03
C GLY A 164 -21.14 -13.85 -6.89
N ILE A 165 -20.02 -13.15 -6.69
CA ILE A 165 -19.96 -11.69 -6.54
C ILE A 165 -19.37 -11.09 -7.81
N GLU A 166 -20.00 -10.05 -8.35
CA GLU A 166 -19.46 -9.34 -9.52
C GLU A 166 -18.19 -8.58 -9.15
N ALA A 167 -17.12 -8.84 -9.89
CA ALA A 167 -15.86 -8.10 -9.76
C ALA A 167 -16.04 -6.63 -10.18
N GLU A 168 -15.25 -5.73 -9.60
CA GLU A 168 -15.19 -4.35 -10.07
C GLU A 168 -14.25 -4.21 -11.26
N ILE A 169 -14.73 -3.54 -12.32
CA ILE A 169 -13.95 -3.30 -13.54
C ILE A 169 -12.88 -2.22 -13.34
N ASN A 170 -13.09 -1.30 -12.40
CA ASN A 170 -12.13 -0.27 -12.06
C ASN A 170 -11.53 -0.56 -10.67
N PRO A 171 -10.27 -1.02 -10.59
CA PRO A 171 -9.62 -1.33 -9.31
C PRO A 171 -9.33 -0.08 -8.46
N LEU A 172 -9.42 1.13 -9.04
CA LEU A 172 -9.22 2.40 -8.34
C LEU A 172 -10.52 3.01 -7.83
N LYS A 173 -11.64 2.26 -7.86
CA LYS A 173 -12.91 2.73 -7.31
C LYS A 173 -12.73 3.06 -5.82
N PRO A 174 -12.90 4.32 -5.39
CA PRO A 174 -12.53 4.77 -4.05
C PRO A 174 -13.62 4.42 -3.03
N THR A 175 -13.87 3.12 -2.88
CA THR A 175 -14.71 2.54 -1.83
C THR A 175 -14.09 2.74 -0.46
N ALA A 176 -14.88 2.60 0.60
CA ALA A 176 -14.39 2.77 1.97
C ALA A 176 -13.18 1.87 2.29
N MET A 177 -13.24 0.58 1.92
CA MET A 177 -12.14 -0.36 2.18
C MET A 177 -10.90 -0.08 1.34
N TYR A 178 -11.07 0.34 0.07
CA TYR A 178 -9.95 0.77 -0.76
C TYR A 178 -9.22 1.95 -0.12
N LEU A 179 -9.97 2.99 0.27
CA LEU A 179 -9.39 4.19 0.90
C LEU A 179 -8.75 3.89 2.25
N LEU A 180 -9.32 2.97 3.04
CA LEU A 180 -8.71 2.52 4.29
C LEU A 180 -7.35 1.88 4.04
N ILE A 181 -7.28 0.89 3.14
CA ILE A 181 -6.04 0.17 2.87
C ILE A 181 -4.99 1.10 2.26
N ASP A 182 -5.39 1.95 1.31
CA ASP A 182 -4.49 2.93 0.73
C ASP A 182 -3.99 3.92 1.80
N SER A 183 -4.86 4.38 2.71
CA SER A 183 -4.45 5.27 3.82
C SER A 183 -3.44 4.63 4.78
N LEU A 184 -3.52 3.32 4.97
CA LEU A 184 -2.58 2.56 5.79
C LEU A 184 -1.28 2.25 5.03
N ASN A 185 -1.28 2.39 3.70
CA ASN A 185 -0.15 2.08 2.84
C ASN A 185 0.86 3.25 2.81
N GLY A 186 2.14 2.95 3.06
CA GLY A 186 3.22 3.90 3.22
C GLY A 186 3.52 4.84 2.04
N SER A 187 3.07 4.47 0.84
CA SER A 187 3.25 5.26 -0.38
C SER A 187 2.09 6.23 -0.68
N SER A 188 1.02 6.22 0.12
CA SER A 188 -0.12 7.12 -0.08
C SER A 188 0.10 8.51 0.53
N TYR A 189 -0.60 9.52 -0.01
CA TYR A 189 -0.62 10.86 0.58
C TYR A 189 -1.24 10.87 1.99
N MET A 190 -2.16 9.95 2.27
CA MET A 190 -2.84 9.85 3.56
C MET A 190 -1.92 9.29 4.65
N SER A 191 -1.09 8.30 4.34
CA SER A 191 -0.09 7.81 5.31
C SER A 191 0.97 8.88 5.59
N LEU A 192 1.41 9.63 4.57
CA LEU A 192 2.30 10.78 4.76
C LEU A 192 1.66 11.86 5.65
N LEU A 193 0.39 12.21 5.42
CA LEU A 193 -0.36 13.13 6.28
C LEU A 193 -0.40 12.61 7.73
N ALA A 194 -0.64 11.32 7.92
CA ALA A 194 -0.68 10.69 9.24
C ALA A 194 0.68 10.82 9.98
N ILE A 195 1.79 10.56 9.29
CA ILE A 195 3.16 10.72 9.82
C ILE A 195 3.40 12.18 10.24
N VAL A 196 3.06 13.12 9.36
CA VAL A 196 3.19 14.56 9.63
C VAL A 196 2.38 14.95 10.86
N LEU A 197 1.15 14.43 11.02
CA LEU A 197 0.32 14.71 12.19
C LEU A 197 0.94 14.20 13.49
N ILE A 198 1.46 12.97 13.52
CA ILE A 198 2.17 12.46 14.71
C ILE A 198 3.31 13.39 15.08
N ILE A 199 4.11 13.82 14.12
CA ILE A 199 5.25 14.70 14.38
C ILE A 199 4.76 16.07 14.87
N LEU A 200 3.79 16.69 14.19
CA LEU A 200 3.28 18.02 14.54
C LEU A 200 2.61 18.08 15.92
N PHE A 201 1.89 17.03 16.31
CA PHE A 201 1.29 16.94 17.64
C PHE A 201 2.31 16.76 18.76
N ASN A 202 3.50 16.24 18.45
CA ASN A 202 4.41 15.68 19.44
C ASN A 202 5.85 16.22 19.44
N PHE A 203 6.24 17.07 18.48
CA PHE A 203 7.60 17.63 18.46
C PHE A 203 7.93 18.42 19.74
N ASP A 204 6.94 19.06 20.37
CA ASP A 204 7.13 19.90 21.55
C ASP A 204 6.69 19.25 22.87
N ILE A 205 6.56 17.91 22.92
CA ILE A 205 6.14 17.21 24.16
C ILE A 205 7.02 17.58 25.35
N TRP A 206 8.34 17.60 25.16
CA TRP A 206 9.31 17.84 26.23
C TRP A 206 10.08 19.14 26.05
N SER A 207 10.46 19.47 24.81
CA SER A 207 11.26 20.66 24.50
C SER A 207 10.62 21.96 24.99
N LYS A 208 9.29 22.07 24.92
CA LYS A 208 8.55 23.23 25.45
C LYS A 208 8.66 23.36 26.96
N ASP A 209 8.62 22.25 27.69
CA ASP A 209 8.70 22.31 29.15
C ASP A 209 10.12 22.70 29.58
N PHE A 210 11.15 22.28 28.82
CA PHE A 210 12.55 22.66 29.05
C PHE A 210 12.78 24.15 28.80
N ASP A 211 12.31 24.68 27.67
CA ASP A 211 12.45 26.11 27.32
C ASP A 211 11.75 27.04 28.32
N ASN A 212 10.62 26.61 28.89
CA ASN A 212 9.87 27.40 29.86
C ASN A 212 10.32 27.15 31.32
N GLU A 213 11.39 26.40 31.55
CA GLU A 213 11.89 25.96 32.87
C GLU A 213 10.89 25.14 33.73
N THR A 214 9.70 24.88 33.22
CA THR A 214 8.64 24.12 33.90
C THR A 214 8.99 22.66 34.17
N VAL A 215 9.99 22.09 33.47
CA VAL A 215 10.50 20.73 33.76
C VAL A 215 10.93 20.58 35.22
N ARG A 216 11.57 21.61 35.81
CA ARG A 216 12.00 21.56 37.21
C ARG A 216 10.81 21.37 38.15
N LEU A 217 9.69 22.04 37.86
CA LEU A 217 8.44 21.92 38.63
C LEU A 217 7.76 20.56 38.42
N ILE A 218 7.90 19.96 37.23
CA ILE A 218 7.37 18.62 36.95
C ILE A 218 8.14 17.57 37.75
N PHE A 219 9.46 17.72 37.90
CA PHE A 219 10.31 16.78 38.63
C PHE A 219 10.28 16.95 40.16
N THR A 220 9.68 18.02 40.69
CA THR A 220 9.39 18.14 42.14
C THR A 220 8.09 17.46 42.55
N LEU A 221 7.28 16.97 41.61
CA LEU A 221 6.07 16.20 41.92
C LEU A 221 6.41 14.91 42.69
N PRO A 222 5.51 14.39 43.55
CA PRO A 222 5.74 13.19 44.35
C PRO A 222 5.58 11.89 43.52
N TYR A 223 6.15 11.88 42.32
CA TYR A 223 6.13 10.75 41.39
C TYR A 223 7.54 10.55 40.82
N SER A 224 7.95 9.30 40.58
CA SER A 224 9.24 9.03 39.93
C SER A 224 9.26 9.60 38.50
N LYS A 225 10.44 10.05 38.05
CA LYS A 225 10.66 10.56 36.68
C LYS A 225 10.20 9.56 35.62
N THR A 226 10.53 8.28 35.80
CA THR A 226 10.07 7.16 34.96
C THR A 226 8.56 7.08 34.85
N LYS A 227 7.83 7.30 35.97
CA LYS A 227 6.37 7.24 35.99
C LYS A 227 5.74 8.43 35.28
N ILE A 228 6.30 9.63 35.45
CA ILE A 228 5.87 10.82 34.72
C ILE A 228 6.07 10.62 33.22
N PHE A 229 7.26 10.14 32.82
CA PHE A 229 7.56 9.84 31.43
C PHE A 229 6.57 8.84 30.83
N ASN A 230 6.35 7.68 31.48
CA ASN A 230 5.47 6.64 30.97
C ASN A 230 4.02 7.12 30.80
N ILE A 231 3.49 7.86 31.78
CA ILE A 231 2.12 8.40 31.71
C ILE A 231 1.98 9.35 30.52
N ARG A 232 2.93 10.29 30.38
CA ARG A 232 2.92 11.25 29.27
C ARG A 232 3.07 10.51 27.93
N PHE A 233 4.04 9.61 27.82
CA PHE A 233 4.31 8.84 26.61
C PHE A 233 3.06 8.06 26.14
N ILE A 234 2.48 7.24 27.02
CA ILE A 234 1.31 6.41 26.68
C ILE A 234 0.09 7.28 26.34
N THR A 235 -0.21 8.28 27.18
CA THR A 235 -1.39 9.14 26.98
C THR A 235 -1.28 9.90 25.66
N ARG A 236 -0.10 10.48 25.36
CA ARG A 236 0.14 11.23 24.13
C ARG A 236 0.12 10.34 22.92
N PHE A 237 0.71 9.15 22.98
CA PHE A 237 0.64 8.20 21.87
C PHE A 237 -0.81 7.82 21.54
N VAL A 238 -1.59 7.42 22.54
CA VAL A 238 -2.98 7.00 22.35
C VAL A 238 -3.84 8.14 21.78
N LEU A 239 -3.72 9.35 22.33
CA LEU A 239 -4.46 10.51 21.82
C LEU A 239 -4.03 10.90 20.40
N SER A 240 -2.74 10.81 20.09
CA SER A 240 -2.23 11.09 18.75
C SER A 240 -2.72 10.06 17.74
N LEU A 241 -2.73 8.77 18.13
CA LEU A 241 -3.25 7.70 17.30
C LEU A 241 -4.73 7.91 16.98
N PHE A 242 -5.57 8.20 17.98
CA PHE A 242 -6.98 8.53 17.74
C PHE A 242 -7.15 9.76 16.86
N SER A 243 -6.33 10.80 17.07
CA SER A 243 -6.39 12.04 16.27
C SER A 243 -6.02 11.81 14.81
N VAL A 244 -5.10 10.87 14.53
CA VAL A 244 -4.75 10.44 13.17
C VAL A 244 -5.84 9.58 12.54
N LEU A 245 -6.55 8.77 13.32
CA LEU A 245 -7.64 7.94 12.80
C LEU A 245 -8.85 8.78 12.36
N ILE A 246 -9.09 9.94 12.97
CA ILE A 246 -10.21 10.83 12.59
C ILE A 246 -10.23 11.17 11.09
N PRO A 247 -9.17 11.74 10.49
CA PRO A 247 -9.17 12.02 9.05
C PRO A 247 -9.32 10.76 8.20
N ILE A 248 -8.71 9.63 8.59
CA ILE A 248 -8.88 8.36 7.88
C ILE A 248 -10.35 7.90 7.91
N ILE A 249 -11.02 8.02 9.05
CA ILE A 249 -12.44 7.69 9.20
C ILE A 249 -13.30 8.62 8.34
N ILE A 250 -13.03 9.93 8.33
CA ILE A 250 -13.73 10.89 7.46
C ILE A 250 -13.59 10.48 5.99
N LEU A 251 -12.37 10.13 5.55
CA LEU A 251 -12.12 9.67 4.19
C LEU A 251 -12.92 8.40 3.87
N CYS A 252 -12.95 7.43 4.78
CA CYS A 252 -13.72 6.20 4.62
C CYS A 252 -15.23 6.47 4.56
N ILE A 253 -15.76 7.40 5.36
CA ILE A 253 -17.17 7.82 5.33
C ILE A 253 -17.50 8.44 3.98
N ILE A 254 -16.66 9.32 3.45
CA ILE A 254 -16.86 9.93 2.12
C ILE A 254 -16.90 8.84 1.05
N GLY A 255 -15.94 7.90 1.06
CA GLY A 255 -15.92 6.77 0.14
C GLY A 255 -17.14 5.86 0.27
N PHE A 256 -17.57 5.56 1.50
CA PHE A 256 -18.77 4.78 1.77
C PHE A 256 -20.02 5.43 1.18
N CYS A 257 -20.23 6.72 1.44
CA CYS A 257 -21.41 7.45 1.00
C CYS A 257 -21.49 7.60 -0.52
N LYS A 258 -20.36 7.72 -1.22
CA LYS A 258 -20.32 7.90 -2.69
C LYS A 258 -20.24 6.58 -3.47
N TYR A 259 -19.42 5.64 -3.00
CA TYR A 259 -19.00 4.46 -3.78
C TYR A 259 -19.27 3.12 -3.09
N GLY A 260 -19.77 3.14 -1.86
CA GLY A 260 -20.08 1.94 -1.07
C GLY A 260 -18.90 1.42 -0.23
N SER A 261 -19.12 0.28 0.44
CA SER A 261 -18.17 -0.29 1.40
C SER A 261 -16.93 -0.88 0.74
N GLY A 262 -17.11 -1.67 -0.33
CA GLY A 262 -16.04 -2.48 -0.93
C GLY A 262 -15.54 -3.61 -0.04
N ILE A 263 -16.33 -4.07 0.94
CA ILE A 263 -15.92 -5.12 1.90
C ILE A 263 -15.85 -6.52 1.30
N ASP A 264 -16.63 -6.73 0.23
CA ASP A 264 -16.74 -8.01 -0.47
C ASP A 264 -15.64 -8.20 -1.53
N SER A 265 -14.72 -7.24 -1.63
CA SER A 265 -13.59 -7.29 -2.56
C SER A 265 -12.50 -8.25 -2.09
N PHE A 266 -11.72 -8.72 -3.05
CA PHE A 266 -10.56 -9.58 -2.82
C PHE A 266 -9.26 -8.93 -3.31
N ALA A 267 -8.15 -9.36 -2.72
CA ALA A 267 -6.81 -8.97 -3.10
C ALA A 267 -5.88 -10.18 -3.15
N THR A 268 -4.92 -10.16 -4.06
CA THR A 268 -3.85 -11.16 -4.13
C THR A 268 -2.67 -10.73 -3.29
N ILE A 269 -2.21 -11.62 -2.41
CA ILE A 269 -0.97 -11.47 -1.66
C ILE A 269 -0.08 -12.69 -1.90
N ASN A 270 1.17 -12.63 -1.44
CA ASN A 270 2.09 -13.73 -1.51
C ASN A 270 2.20 -14.43 -0.13
N SER A 271 2.02 -15.75 -0.10
CA SER A 271 2.04 -16.53 1.13
C SER A 271 3.44 -16.66 1.75
N GLN A 272 4.52 -16.66 0.96
CA GLN A 272 5.89 -16.54 1.51
C GLN A 272 6.07 -15.17 2.16
N ALA A 273 5.61 -14.11 1.50
CA ALA A 273 5.64 -12.78 2.09
C ALA A 273 4.85 -12.69 3.40
N LEU A 274 3.78 -13.47 3.57
CA LEU A 274 3.01 -13.48 4.80
C LEU A 274 3.63 -14.34 5.90
N TYR A 275 4.04 -15.57 5.58
CA TYR A 275 4.35 -16.61 6.56
C TYR A 275 5.82 -17.01 6.68
N ALA A 276 6.67 -16.68 5.70
CA ALA A 276 8.09 -16.99 5.82
C ALA A 276 8.72 -16.27 7.01
N PHE A 277 9.81 -16.79 7.54
CA PHE A 277 10.61 -16.10 8.55
C PHE A 277 11.88 -15.55 7.89
N GLY A 278 12.01 -14.23 7.81
CA GLY A 278 13.18 -13.55 7.26
C GLY A 278 13.04 -13.16 5.78
N SER A 279 14.16 -13.25 5.04
CA SER A 279 14.22 -12.92 3.62
C SER A 279 14.00 -14.14 2.73
N PHE A 280 13.43 -13.92 1.55
CA PHE A 280 13.20 -14.94 0.52
C PHE A 280 13.52 -14.40 -0.88
N GLU A 281 13.63 -15.31 -1.85
CA GLU A 281 13.90 -14.96 -3.23
C GLU A 281 12.69 -14.27 -3.88
N ASN A 282 12.92 -13.11 -4.50
CA ASN A 282 11.84 -12.25 -5.01
C ASN A 282 11.66 -12.32 -6.53
N ALA A 283 12.28 -13.30 -7.21
CA ALA A 283 12.05 -13.48 -8.64
C ALA A 283 10.59 -13.89 -8.89
N ASN A 284 9.98 -13.34 -9.95
CA ASN A 284 8.55 -13.51 -10.21
C ASN A 284 8.13 -14.97 -10.36
N GLU A 285 8.98 -15.80 -10.97
CA GLU A 285 8.77 -17.24 -11.15
C GLU A 285 8.60 -17.95 -9.80
N PHE A 286 9.46 -17.64 -8.82
CA PHE A 286 9.34 -18.21 -7.47
C PHE A 286 8.10 -17.70 -6.76
N LEU A 287 7.81 -16.40 -6.85
CA LEU A 287 6.69 -15.81 -6.12
C LEU A 287 5.32 -16.27 -6.65
N GLN A 288 5.19 -16.56 -7.95
CA GLN A 288 3.93 -16.96 -8.57
C GLN A 288 3.30 -18.20 -7.92
N ALA A 289 4.11 -19.20 -7.56
CA ALA A 289 3.65 -20.43 -6.93
C ALA A 289 3.04 -20.22 -5.51
N TYR A 290 3.32 -19.08 -4.89
CA TYR A 290 2.91 -18.76 -3.53
C TYR A 290 1.84 -17.68 -3.46
N ASP A 291 1.37 -17.16 -4.59
CA ASP A 291 0.32 -16.15 -4.60
C ASP A 291 -1.02 -16.77 -4.17
N ILE A 292 -1.73 -16.08 -3.26
CA ILE A 292 -3.01 -16.49 -2.68
C ILE A 292 -3.98 -15.32 -2.71
N VAL A 293 -5.27 -15.63 -2.82
CA VAL A 293 -6.35 -14.63 -2.76
C VAL A 293 -6.89 -14.54 -1.34
N ILE A 294 -6.96 -13.33 -0.80
CA ILE A 294 -7.52 -13.05 0.53
C ILE A 294 -8.63 -12.01 0.44
N SER A 295 -9.53 -12.00 1.42
CA SER A 295 -10.52 -10.94 1.54
C SER A 295 -9.85 -9.62 1.92
N ILE A 296 -10.42 -8.52 1.42
CA ILE A 296 -9.94 -7.18 1.69
C ILE A 296 -9.94 -6.83 3.18
N GLY A 297 -10.87 -7.41 3.96
CA GLY A 297 -10.90 -7.27 5.42
C GLY A 297 -9.67 -7.86 6.12
N LYS A 298 -9.17 -9.03 5.67
CA LYS A 298 -7.93 -9.60 6.20
C LYS A 298 -6.72 -8.73 5.85
N LEU A 299 -6.69 -8.20 4.62
CA LEU A 299 -5.65 -7.28 4.19
C LEU A 299 -5.62 -6.03 5.08
N ALA A 300 -6.78 -5.42 5.34
CA ALA A 300 -6.90 -4.27 6.23
C ALA A 300 -6.39 -4.54 7.66
N LEU A 301 -6.59 -5.75 8.21
CA LEU A 301 -6.04 -6.13 9.51
C LEU A 301 -4.51 -6.19 9.49
N TYR A 302 -3.91 -6.85 8.50
CA TYR A 302 -2.45 -6.91 8.36
C TYR A 302 -1.85 -5.52 8.16
N SER A 303 -2.51 -4.67 7.35
CA SER A 303 -2.14 -3.28 7.14
C SER A 303 -2.17 -2.48 8.44
N SER A 304 -3.23 -2.63 9.23
CA SER A 304 -3.44 -1.86 10.46
C SER A 304 -2.36 -2.16 11.50
N LEU A 305 -1.94 -3.42 11.62
CA LEU A 305 -0.89 -3.83 12.57
C LEU A 305 0.45 -3.17 12.26
N ILE A 306 0.90 -3.24 10.99
CA ILE A 306 2.14 -2.59 10.55
C ILE A 306 2.05 -1.08 10.72
N PHE A 307 0.93 -0.49 10.31
CA PHE A 307 0.70 0.95 10.44
C PHE A 307 0.80 1.40 11.90
N ILE A 308 0.12 0.76 12.84
CA ILE A 308 0.17 1.13 14.28
C ILE A 308 1.61 1.05 14.82
N LEU A 309 2.34 -0.02 14.49
CA LEU A 309 3.73 -0.19 14.92
C LEU A 309 4.65 0.89 14.32
N PHE A 310 4.42 1.26 13.07
CA PHE A 310 5.13 2.37 12.45
C PHE A 310 4.80 3.70 13.11
N MET A 311 3.53 3.98 13.41
CA MET A 311 3.13 5.20 14.12
C MET A 311 3.74 5.29 15.52
N PHE A 312 3.87 4.16 16.20
CA PHE A 312 4.59 4.09 17.48
C PHE A 312 6.07 4.41 17.31
N LEU A 313 6.70 3.95 16.23
CA LEU A 313 8.10 4.26 15.90
C LEU A 313 8.28 5.76 15.65
N THR A 314 7.45 6.34 14.79
CA THR A 314 7.48 7.78 14.49
C THR A 314 7.26 8.60 15.76
N PHE A 315 6.30 8.21 16.61
CA PHE A 315 6.04 8.87 17.88
C PHE A 315 7.23 8.78 18.84
N SER A 316 7.86 7.60 18.94
CA SER A 316 9.04 7.36 19.79
C SER A 316 10.23 8.21 19.35
N LEU A 317 10.44 8.34 18.04
CA LEU A 317 11.46 9.22 17.44
C LEU A 317 11.15 10.69 17.71
N ALA A 318 9.90 11.13 17.51
CA ALA A 318 9.50 12.51 17.81
C ALA A 318 9.71 12.85 19.30
N THR A 319 9.38 11.93 20.19
CA THR A 319 9.60 12.09 21.63
C THR A 319 11.10 12.17 21.96
N PHE A 320 11.92 11.32 21.34
CA PHE A 320 13.37 11.35 21.49
C PHE A 320 13.96 12.68 21.03
N VAL A 321 13.60 13.15 19.84
CA VAL A 321 14.05 14.44 19.31
C VAL A 321 13.62 15.58 20.23
N SER A 322 12.37 15.57 20.69
CA SER A 322 11.85 16.58 21.63
C SER A 322 12.67 16.65 22.91
N TYR A 323 12.97 15.49 23.50
CA TYR A 323 13.73 15.41 24.74
C TYR A 323 15.22 15.75 24.55
N ALA A 324 15.84 15.24 23.48
CA ALA A 324 17.25 15.42 23.20
C ALA A 324 17.59 16.88 22.84
N SER A 325 16.69 17.55 22.12
CA SER A 325 16.91 18.94 21.67
C SER A 325 16.92 19.93 22.83
N LYS A 326 16.14 19.68 23.89
CA LYS A 326 15.87 20.58 25.03
C LYS A 326 15.39 22.00 24.68
N ASN A 327 15.32 22.31 23.39
CA ASN A 327 14.90 23.58 22.83
C ASN A 327 13.85 23.32 21.75
N GLN A 328 12.76 24.07 21.81
CA GLN A 328 11.59 23.92 20.96
C GLN A 328 11.92 24.24 19.50
N GLN A 329 12.71 25.28 19.23
CA GLN A 329 13.08 25.66 17.86
C GLN A 329 13.94 24.58 17.19
N ILE A 330 14.93 24.04 17.90
CA ILE A 330 15.77 22.95 17.42
C ILE A 330 14.93 21.69 17.14
N SER A 331 14.02 21.38 18.06
CA SER A 331 13.14 20.22 17.91
C SER A 331 12.21 20.33 16.69
N ILE A 332 11.67 21.53 16.42
CA ILE A 332 10.90 21.82 15.21
C ILE A 332 11.75 21.60 13.97
N LEU A 333 12.95 22.18 13.93
CA LEU A 333 13.82 22.12 12.76
C LEU A 333 14.22 20.69 12.41
N ILE A 334 14.63 19.89 13.40
CA ILE A 334 14.96 18.47 13.21
C ILE A 334 13.73 17.69 12.72
N SER A 335 12.56 17.98 13.29
CA SER A 335 11.30 17.33 12.89
C SER A 335 10.91 17.65 11.45
N MET A 336 11.08 18.89 11.00
CA MET A 336 10.82 19.31 9.62
C MET A 336 11.77 18.63 8.63
N VAL A 337 13.09 18.60 8.93
CA VAL A 337 14.08 17.88 8.12
C VAL A 337 13.74 16.39 8.06
N GLY A 338 13.34 15.80 9.19
CA GLY A 338 12.90 14.41 9.27
C GLY A 338 11.68 14.12 8.38
N ILE A 339 10.67 14.99 8.37
CA ILE A 339 9.51 14.86 7.47
C ILE A 339 9.95 14.86 6.00
N VAL A 340 10.84 15.77 5.60
CA VAL A 340 11.33 15.85 4.21
C VAL A 340 12.09 14.57 3.85
N MET A 341 13.00 14.10 4.70
CA MET A 341 13.75 12.86 4.46
C MET A 341 12.84 11.63 4.37
N LEU A 342 11.84 11.52 5.26
CA LEU A 342 10.85 10.45 5.22
C LEU A 342 10.03 10.50 3.92
N SER A 343 9.58 11.69 3.53
CA SER A 343 8.79 11.89 2.31
C SER A 343 9.58 11.47 1.08
N VAL A 344 10.86 11.87 0.98
CA VAL A 344 11.73 11.43 -0.11
C VAL A 344 11.92 9.92 -0.10
N SER A 345 12.19 9.31 1.06
CA SER A 345 12.41 7.86 1.14
C SER A 345 11.18 7.02 0.81
N LEU A 346 9.97 7.53 1.06
CA LEU A 346 8.72 6.82 0.81
C LEU A 346 8.21 7.02 -0.62
N LEU A 347 8.41 8.22 -1.18
CA LEU A 347 7.89 8.58 -2.50
C LEU A 347 8.87 8.31 -3.65
N THR A 348 10.16 8.10 -3.37
CA THR A 348 11.12 7.73 -4.42
C THR A 348 11.05 6.23 -4.72
N PRO A 349 10.92 5.82 -5.99
CA PRO A 349 10.96 4.42 -6.37
C PRO A 349 12.39 3.89 -6.16
N THR A 350 12.56 2.97 -5.22
CA THR A 350 13.84 2.26 -5.05
C THR A 350 13.86 0.99 -5.87
N GLU A 351 14.95 0.75 -6.60
CA GLU A 351 15.14 -0.51 -7.32
C GLU A 351 15.19 -1.71 -6.35
N PRO A 352 14.50 -2.82 -6.67
CA PRO A 352 14.34 -3.98 -5.79
C PRO A 352 15.66 -4.73 -5.51
N LYS A 353 16.70 -4.52 -6.31
CA LYS A 353 17.98 -5.25 -6.20
C LYS A 353 18.94 -4.70 -5.14
N LYS A 354 18.67 -3.53 -4.56
CA LYS A 354 19.54 -2.90 -3.54
C LYS A 354 18.77 -2.44 -2.30
N SER A 355 17.71 -3.14 -1.89
CA SER A 355 17.13 -2.89 -0.57
C SER A 355 18.02 -3.53 0.51
N ALA A 356 19.06 -2.79 0.94
CA ALA A 356 19.46 -2.86 2.34
C ALA A 356 18.20 -2.73 3.22
N ILE A 357 18.21 -3.27 4.44
CA ILE A 357 17.06 -3.23 5.37
C ILE A 357 16.62 -1.77 5.58
N ASN A 358 15.69 -1.30 4.75
CA ASN A 358 15.11 0.02 4.85
C ASN A 358 13.76 -0.13 5.54
N LEU A 359 13.82 -0.01 6.86
CA LEU A 359 12.68 -0.17 7.76
C LEU A 359 11.50 0.74 7.37
N LEU A 360 11.77 1.89 6.73
CA LEU A 360 10.75 2.81 6.24
C LEU A 360 9.92 2.21 5.10
N GLN A 361 10.48 1.31 4.29
CA GLN A 361 9.75 0.74 3.16
C GLN A 361 8.74 -0.33 3.60
N PHE A 362 8.88 -0.87 4.81
CA PHE A 362 7.94 -1.88 5.32
C PHE A 362 6.54 -1.31 5.59
N ILE A 363 6.37 0.01 5.66
CA ILE A 363 5.02 0.61 5.70
C ILE A 363 4.31 0.50 4.34
N ASP A 364 5.01 0.28 3.22
CA ASP A 364 4.41 -0.01 1.92
C ASP A 364 3.90 -1.47 1.90
N ILE A 365 2.70 -1.67 2.47
CA ILE A 365 2.12 -2.99 2.69
C ILE A 365 1.85 -3.72 1.38
N ASN A 366 1.53 -2.99 0.31
CA ASN A 366 1.32 -3.61 -1.00
C ASN A 366 2.62 -4.23 -1.53
N LYS A 367 3.77 -3.55 -1.38
CA LYS A 367 5.07 -4.13 -1.73
C LYS A 367 5.50 -5.23 -0.76
N LEU A 368 5.24 -5.06 0.53
CA LEU A 368 5.57 -6.07 1.54
C LEU A 368 4.82 -7.37 1.29
N LEU A 369 3.48 -7.33 1.22
CA LEU A 369 2.64 -8.52 1.08
C LEU A 369 2.64 -9.10 -0.33
N SER A 370 3.02 -8.35 -1.37
CA SER A 370 3.28 -8.92 -2.69
C SER A 370 4.63 -9.64 -2.79
N GLY A 371 5.49 -9.54 -1.78
CA GLY A 371 6.83 -10.09 -1.76
C GLY A 371 7.87 -9.29 -2.54
N ALA A 372 7.53 -8.09 -3.02
CA ALA A 372 8.44 -7.23 -3.77
C ALA A 372 9.65 -6.76 -2.94
N LEU A 373 9.51 -6.71 -1.60
CA LEU A 373 10.58 -6.33 -0.69
C LEU A 373 11.50 -7.49 -0.29
N SER A 374 11.24 -8.73 -0.74
CA SER A 374 12.03 -9.92 -0.36
C SER A 374 12.04 -10.25 1.14
N PHE A 375 11.24 -9.56 1.96
CA PHE A 375 11.14 -9.77 3.40
C PHE A 375 9.71 -10.13 3.77
N SER A 376 9.56 -10.99 4.77
CA SER A 376 8.23 -11.37 5.23
C SER A 376 7.62 -10.34 6.16
N TRP A 377 6.28 -10.38 6.24
CA TRP A 377 5.48 -9.58 7.14
C TRP A 377 5.80 -9.88 8.62
N ILE A 378 6.00 -11.16 8.97
CA ILE A 378 6.44 -11.56 10.32
C ILE A 378 7.80 -10.96 10.67
N TRP A 379 8.72 -10.91 9.70
CA TRP A 379 10.03 -10.29 9.88
C TRP A 379 9.91 -8.78 10.08
N ALA A 380 9.11 -8.11 9.25
CA ALA A 380 8.83 -6.68 9.38
C ALA A 380 8.22 -6.35 10.76
N LEU A 381 7.25 -7.14 11.24
CA LEU A 381 6.69 -6.99 12.59
C LEU A 381 7.77 -7.13 13.66
N SER A 382 8.61 -8.16 13.56
CA SER A 382 9.67 -8.44 14.53
C SER A 382 10.66 -7.29 14.61
N ILE A 383 11.07 -6.76 13.45
CA ILE A 383 11.93 -5.58 13.35
C ILE A 383 11.25 -4.36 13.98
N PHE A 384 9.99 -4.06 13.65
CA PHE A 384 9.30 -2.92 14.23
C PHE A 384 9.18 -3.03 15.76
N ILE A 385 8.81 -4.20 16.28
CA ILE A 385 8.70 -4.43 17.73
C ILE A 385 10.06 -4.20 18.39
N LEU A 386 11.14 -4.76 17.83
CA LEU A 386 12.49 -4.61 18.35
C LEU A 386 12.96 -3.15 18.32
N SER A 387 12.79 -2.46 17.19
CA SER A 387 13.17 -1.05 17.04
C SER A 387 12.39 -0.15 18.00
N ASN A 388 11.08 -0.39 18.15
CA ASN A 388 10.23 0.32 19.09
C ASN A 388 10.65 0.09 20.55
N PHE A 389 10.95 -1.16 20.90
CA PHE A 389 11.45 -1.50 22.24
C PHE A 389 12.78 -0.82 22.55
N ILE A 390 13.73 -0.85 21.60
CA ILE A 390 15.03 -0.19 21.74
C ILE A 390 14.85 1.32 21.91
N LEU A 391 14.10 1.99 21.03
CA LEU A 391 13.89 3.44 21.10
C LEU A 391 13.15 3.87 22.37
N TYR A 392 12.14 3.12 22.79
CA TYR A 392 11.47 3.38 24.05
C TYR A 392 12.43 3.23 25.24
N SER A 393 13.25 2.18 25.25
CA SER A 393 14.24 1.94 26.30
C SER A 393 15.31 3.03 26.35
N VAL A 394 15.80 3.47 25.19
CA VAL A 394 16.74 4.60 25.06
C VAL A 394 16.13 5.87 25.64
N ASN A 395 14.88 6.19 25.27
CA ASN A 395 14.17 7.34 25.83
C ASN A 395 14.06 7.26 27.36
N LEU A 396 13.68 6.10 27.90
CA LEU A 396 13.53 5.90 29.33
C LEU A 396 14.88 6.02 30.07
N LEU A 397 15.95 5.43 29.53
CA LEU A 397 17.30 5.54 30.09
C LEU A 397 17.79 6.99 30.08
N TRP A 398 17.53 7.71 28.98
CA TRP A 398 17.94 9.10 28.83
C TRP A 398 17.24 10.03 29.83
N VAL A 399 15.98 9.74 30.19
CA VAL A 399 15.26 10.43 31.28
C VAL A 399 15.94 10.22 32.63
N ASN A 400 16.53 9.05 32.86
CA ASN A 400 17.15 8.70 34.14
C ASN A 400 18.62 9.12 34.27
N TYR A 401 19.35 9.26 33.15
CA TYR A 401 20.82 9.43 33.17
C TYR A 401 21.30 10.89 33.17
N LYS A 402 20.47 11.85 32.75
CA LYS A 402 20.92 13.22 32.43
C LYS A 402 20.61 14.30 33.48
N GLU A 403 20.42 13.89 34.72
CA GLU A 403 20.47 14.66 35.99
C GLU A 403 20.94 13.72 37.10
#